data_AF-A9KJ10-F1
#
_entry.id   AF-A9KJ10-F1
#
_cell.length_a   1.000
_cell.length_b   1.000
_cell.length_c   1.000
_cell.angle_alpha   90.00
_cell.angle_beta   90.00
_cell.angle_gamma   90.00
#
_symmetry.space_group_name_H-M   'P 1'
#
loop_
_entity.id
_entity.type
_entity.pdbx_description
1 polymer ?
#
loop_
_entity_poly.entity_id
_entity_poly.type
_entity_poly.pdbx_seq_one_letter_code
_entity_poly.pdbx_strand_id
1 'polypeptide(L)'
;MSGKTTFMRTIGVNCVLAYAGAPVCANKMTVSYMKIFTSMRVQDDVTKGISTFYAEVLRIKQIIEYSYKKKPMLVLIDEIFKGTNSADRIVGATEIIKVLNKNHIISLVTTH
;
A
#
# COMPACT_ATOMS: atom_id res chain seq x y z
N MET A 1 14.13 10.03 11.17
CA MET A 1 13.79 8.67 10.69
C MET A 1 12.94 7.99 11.76
N SER A 2 11.61 8.08 11.66
CA SER A 2 10.69 7.73 12.77
C SER A 2 10.16 6.28 12.72
N GLY A 3 10.75 5.40 11.91
CA GLY A 3 10.36 3.98 11.82
C GLY A 3 9.05 3.66 11.08
N LYS A 4 8.32 4.67 10.56
CA LYS A 4 7.02 4.50 9.87
C LYS A 4 7.04 3.44 8.75
N THR A 5 7.92 3.61 7.78
CA THR A 5 8.08 2.66 6.65
C THR A 5 8.51 1.27 7.15
N THR A 6 9.41 1.21 8.13
CA THR A 6 9.89 -0.06 8.69
C THR A 6 8.74 -0.82 9.34
N PHE A 7 7.93 -0.16 10.15
CA PHE A 7 6.75 -0.76 10.78
C PHE A 7 5.76 -1.31 9.75
N MET A 8 5.48 -0.53 8.71
CA MET A 8 4.59 -0.94 7.62
C MET A 8 5.13 -2.18 6.88
N ARG A 9 6.43 -2.22 6.60
CA ARG A 9 7.08 -3.40 5.98
C ARG A 9 7.02 -4.62 6.87
N THR A 10 7.23 -4.48 8.18
CA THR A 10 7.14 -5.58 9.14
C THR A 10 5.76 -6.26 9.08
N ILE A 11 4.69 -5.47 8.98
CA ILE A 11 3.32 -6.01 8.85
C ILE A 11 3.18 -6.79 7.53
N GLY A 12 3.56 -6.17 6.41
CA GLY A 12 3.44 -6.80 5.08
C GLY A 12 4.25 -8.10 4.95
N VAL A 13 5.50 -8.09 5.41
CA VAL A 13 6.40 -9.26 5.36
C VAL A 13 5.86 -10.40 6.21
N ASN A 14 5.39 -10.12 7.44
CA ASN A 14 4.80 -11.16 8.29
C ASN A 14 3.53 -11.77 7.69
N CYS A 15 2.70 -10.98 7.00
CA CYS A 15 1.55 -11.53 6.27
C CYS A 15 1.99 -12.47 5.15
N VAL A 16 3.01 -12.10 4.37
CA VAL A 16 3.55 -12.96 3.31
C VAL A 16 4.15 -14.25 3.88
N LEU A 17 4.94 -14.17 4.96
CA LEU A 17 5.49 -15.34 5.65
C LEU A 17 4.38 -16.29 6.12
N ALA A 18 3.35 -15.75 6.78
CA ALA A 18 2.21 -16.54 7.23
C ALA A 18 1.49 -17.24 6.06
N TYR A 19 1.28 -16.54 4.93
CA TYR A 19 0.63 -17.14 3.75
C TYR A 19 1.50 -18.19 3.05
N ALA A 20 2.81 -18.10 3.18
CA ALA A 20 3.75 -19.09 2.67
C ALA A 20 3.92 -20.31 3.61
N GLY A 21 3.28 -20.31 4.80
CA GLY A 21 3.46 -21.35 5.81
C GLY A 21 4.78 -21.26 6.57
N ALA A 22 5.49 -20.13 6.47
CA ALA A 22 6.75 -19.89 7.15
C ALA A 22 6.55 -19.34 8.58
N PRO A 23 7.53 -19.50 9.48
CA PRO A 23 7.53 -18.81 10.76
C PRO A 23 7.45 -17.29 10.58
N VAL A 24 6.65 -16.64 11.41
CA VAL A 24 6.53 -15.18 11.46
C VAL A 24 7.49 -14.60 12.49
N CYS A 25 7.91 -13.35 12.28
CA CYS A 25 8.72 -12.58 13.20
C CYS A 25 7.84 -11.88 14.26
N ALA A 26 7.12 -12.66 15.07
CA ALA A 26 6.27 -12.17 16.16
C ALA A 26 6.11 -13.23 17.26
N ASN A 27 5.86 -12.81 18.51
CA ASN A 27 5.54 -13.75 19.60
C ASN A 27 4.25 -14.54 19.33
N LYS A 28 3.25 -13.91 18.69
CA LYS A 28 2.00 -14.53 18.23
C LYS A 28 1.41 -13.71 17.09
N MET A 29 0.84 -14.38 16.09
CA MET A 29 0.13 -13.72 14.99
C MET A 29 -1.10 -14.52 14.58
N THR A 30 -2.21 -13.82 14.34
CA THR A 30 -3.41 -14.39 13.72
C THR A 30 -3.80 -13.46 12.58
N VAL A 31 -3.94 -14.00 11.37
CA VAL A 31 -4.18 -13.22 10.17
C VAL A 31 -5.14 -13.98 9.25
N SER A 32 -6.09 -13.25 8.66
CA SER A 32 -6.95 -13.79 7.60
C SER A 32 -6.26 -13.68 6.25
N TYR A 33 -6.56 -14.56 5.31
CA TYR A 33 -6.03 -14.44 3.96
C TYR A 33 -6.58 -13.19 3.26
N MET A 34 -5.69 -12.28 2.87
CA MET A 34 -6.02 -11.02 2.21
C MET A 34 -5.07 -10.78 1.03
N LYS A 35 -5.58 -10.15 -0.04
CA LYS A 35 -4.69 -9.67 -1.11
C LYS A 35 -3.89 -8.47 -0.61
N ILE A 36 -2.57 -8.55 -0.68
CA ILE A 36 -1.67 -7.48 -0.25
C ILE A 36 -1.33 -6.59 -1.45
N PHE A 37 -1.45 -5.27 -1.26
CA PHE A 37 -0.99 -4.24 -2.16
C PHE A 37 -0.02 -3.30 -1.44
N THR A 38 1.05 -2.89 -2.12
CA THR A 38 2.04 -1.96 -1.54
C THR A 38 2.39 -0.84 -2.51
N SER A 39 2.50 0.39 -1.99
CA SER A 39 3.08 1.53 -2.70
C SER A 39 4.11 2.19 -1.79
N MET A 40 5.20 1.47 -1.50
CA MET A 40 6.30 1.95 -0.64
C MET A 40 7.61 2.23 -1.38
N ARG A 41 7.82 1.51 -2.50
CA ARG A 41 8.91 1.74 -3.45
C ARG A 41 8.37 1.37 -4.82
N VAL A 42 8.16 2.39 -5.64
CA VAL A 42 8.09 2.18 -7.07
C VAL A 42 9.53 2.19 -7.53
N GLN A 43 10.09 1.01 -7.81
CA GLN A 43 11.41 0.93 -8.44
C GLN A 43 11.23 1.41 -9.88
N ASP A 44 12.05 2.37 -10.28
CA ASP A 44 12.01 2.93 -11.63
C ASP A 44 12.31 1.83 -12.65
N ASP A 45 11.51 1.81 -13.71
CA ASP A 45 11.86 1.13 -14.96
C ASP A 45 12.17 2.24 -15.96
N VAL A 46 13.34 2.87 -15.80
CA VAL A 46 13.82 3.98 -16.65
C VAL A 46 13.80 3.56 -18.13
N THR A 47 14.01 2.26 -18.38
CA THR A 47 13.92 1.59 -19.68
C THR A 47 12.53 1.65 -20.34
N LYS A 48 11.45 1.95 -19.59
CA LYS A 48 10.07 2.11 -20.12
C LYS A 48 9.58 3.56 -20.23
N GLY A 49 10.38 4.56 -19.84
CA GLY A 49 9.97 5.97 -19.92
C GLY A 49 8.81 6.36 -18.99
N ILE A 50 8.50 5.55 -17.97
CA ILE A 50 7.42 5.81 -17.02
C ILE A 50 7.98 6.58 -15.81
N SER A 51 7.41 7.74 -15.50
CA SER A 51 7.76 8.47 -14.28
C SER A 51 7.32 7.71 -13.03
N THR A 52 8.05 7.88 -11.94
CA THR A 52 7.71 7.30 -10.63
C THR A 52 6.29 7.65 -10.20
N PHE A 53 5.86 8.89 -10.49
CA PHE A 53 4.49 9.35 -10.23
C PHE A 53 3.46 8.58 -11.07
N TYR A 54 3.68 8.41 -12.37
CA TYR A 54 2.73 7.68 -13.22
C TYR A 54 2.63 6.19 -12.82
N ALA A 55 3.75 5.56 -12.48
CA ALA A 55 3.73 4.19 -11.95
C ALA A 55 3.03 4.09 -10.59
N GLU A 56 3.13 5.11 -9.73
CA GLU A 56 2.33 5.21 -8.50
C GLU A 56 0.84 5.32 -8.81
N VAL A 57 0.42 6.18 -9.74
CA VAL A 57 -0.97 6.31 -10.20
C VAL A 57 -1.51 5.00 -10.75
N LEU A 58 -0.74 4.29 -11.58
CA LEU A 58 -1.12 2.97 -12.09
C LEU A 58 -1.30 1.94 -10.97
N ARG A 59 -0.47 2.00 -9.93
CA ARG A 59 -0.61 1.12 -8.77
C ARG A 59 -1.86 1.43 -7.95
N ILE A 60 -2.16 2.70 -7.71
CA ILE A 60 -3.41 3.13 -7.07
C ILE A 60 -4.62 2.67 -7.89
N LYS A 61 -4.57 2.79 -9.22
CA LYS A 61 -5.62 2.28 -10.11
C LYS A 61 -5.86 0.79 -9.89
N GLN A 62 -4.80 -0.03 -9.86
CA GLN A 62 -4.93 -1.48 -9.59
C GLN A 62 -5.56 -1.79 -8.23
N ILE A 63 -5.23 -1.01 -7.20
CA ILE A 63 -5.80 -1.14 -5.86
C ILE A 63 -7.32 -0.87 -5.90
N ILE A 64 -7.72 0.24 -6.53
CA ILE A 64 -9.13 0.64 -6.64
C ILE A 64 -9.92 -0.39 -7.46
N GLU A 65 -9.38 -0.84 -8.59
CA GLU A 65 -10.02 -1.87 -9.44
C GLU A 65 -10.22 -3.19 -8.67
N TYR A 66 -9.24 -3.60 -7.86
CA TYR A 66 -9.40 -4.78 -7.01
C TYR A 66 -10.45 -4.58 -5.92
N SER A 67 -10.58 -3.37 -5.37
CA SER A 67 -11.53 -3.06 -4.30
C SER A 67 -12.99 -3.33 -4.71
N TYR A 68 -13.32 -3.21 -6.00
CA TYR A 68 -14.66 -3.51 -6.52
C TYR A 68 -15.04 -4.99 -6.41
N LYS A 69 -14.06 -5.90 -6.29
CA LYS A 69 -14.31 -7.34 -6.07
C LYS A 69 -14.83 -7.64 -4.66
N LYS A 70 -14.79 -6.67 -3.73
CA LYS A 70 -15.22 -6.82 -2.33
C LYS A 70 -14.54 -7.99 -1.60
N LYS A 71 -13.31 -8.32 -1.97
CA LYS A 71 -12.49 -9.34 -1.31
C LYS A 71 -11.58 -8.70 -0.26
N PRO A 72 -11.29 -9.40 0.86
CA PRO A 72 -10.38 -8.89 1.88
C PRO A 72 -9.02 -8.48 1.30
N MET A 73 -8.59 -7.25 1.60
CA MET A 73 -7.32 -6.71 1.11
C MET A 73 -6.60 -5.88 2.16
N LEU A 74 -5.27 -5.95 2.12
CA LEU A 74 -4.36 -5.14 2.93
C LEU A 74 -3.63 -4.18 1.99
N VAL A 75 -3.79 -2.89 2.20
CA VAL A 75 -3.19 -1.82 1.40
C VAL A 75 -2.16 -1.08 2.25
N LEU A 76 -0.92 -1.06 1.80
CA LEU A 76 0.20 -0.44 2.51
C LEU A 76 0.83 0.66 1.65
N ILE A 77 0.60 1.92 1.97
CA ILE A 77 1.05 3.05 1.15
C ILE A 77 1.99 3.94 1.96
N ASP A 78 3.21 4.13 1.47
CA ASP A 78 4.19 5.02 2.09
C ASP A 78 4.24 6.35 1.33
N GLU A 79 3.82 7.45 1.96
CA GLU A 79 3.82 8.80 1.40
C GLU A 79 3.13 8.93 0.02
N ILE A 80 1.79 8.96 0.00
CA ILE A 80 0.98 9.09 -1.23
C ILE A 80 1.42 10.30 -2.08
N PHE A 81 1.65 10.08 -3.38
CA PHE A 81 1.86 11.10 -4.40
C PHE A 81 3.03 12.06 -4.11
N LYS A 82 4.16 11.50 -3.70
CA LYS A 82 5.40 12.26 -3.45
C LYS A 82 5.89 13.06 -4.66
N GLY A 83 5.58 12.61 -5.88
CA GLY A 83 6.08 13.19 -7.13
C GLY A 83 5.29 14.35 -7.74
N THR A 84 4.24 14.86 -7.07
CA THR A 84 3.42 15.99 -7.57
C THR A 84 3.42 17.18 -6.60
N ASN A 85 2.80 18.29 -7.02
CA ASN A 85 2.64 19.50 -6.21
C ASN A 85 1.79 19.23 -4.94
N SER A 86 1.97 20.07 -3.92
CA SER A 86 1.35 19.84 -2.60
C SER A 86 -0.18 19.86 -2.63
N ALA A 87 -0.79 20.70 -3.46
CA ALA A 87 -2.25 20.81 -3.56
C ALA A 87 -2.87 19.53 -4.14
N ASP A 88 -2.34 19.06 -5.28
CA ASP A 88 -2.77 17.84 -5.95
C ASP A 88 -2.53 16.61 -5.07
N ARG A 89 -1.43 16.60 -4.33
CA ARG A 89 -1.12 15.55 -3.36
C ARG A 89 -2.22 15.45 -2.28
N ILE A 90 -2.57 16.56 -1.64
CA ILE A 90 -3.56 16.57 -0.56
C ILE A 90 -4.93 16.13 -1.07
N VAL A 91 -5.37 16.69 -2.21
CA VAL A 91 -6.66 16.34 -2.82
C VAL A 91 -6.68 14.87 -3.21
N GLY A 92 -5.67 14.41 -3.95
CA GLY A 92 -5.56 13.03 -4.42
C GLY A 92 -5.50 12.02 -3.27
N ALA A 93 -4.66 12.27 -2.25
CA ALA A 93 -4.55 11.40 -1.09
C ALA A 93 -5.87 11.32 -0.31
N THR A 94 -6.55 12.45 -0.14
CA THR A 94 -7.84 12.50 0.58
C THR A 94 -8.90 11.65 -0.12
N GLU A 95 -9.03 11.77 -1.44
CA GLU A 95 -10.00 10.97 -2.20
C GLU A 95 -9.66 9.49 -2.21
N ILE A 96 -8.37 9.12 -2.29
CA ILE A 96 -7.95 7.72 -2.18
C ILE A 96 -8.33 7.15 -0.82
N ILE A 97 -8.04 7.85 0.28
CA ILE A 97 -8.37 7.38 1.63
C ILE A 97 -9.88 7.19 1.78
N LYS A 98 -10.71 8.10 1.25
CA LYS A 98 -12.17 7.95 1.25
C LYS A 98 -12.63 6.70 0.48
N VAL A 99 -12.04 6.44 -0.70
CA VAL A 99 -12.36 5.26 -1.51
C VAL A 99 -11.96 3.97 -0.78
N LEU A 100 -10.81 3.97 -0.11
CA LEU A 100 -10.29 2.82 0.63
C LEU A 100 -10.98 2.58 1.99
N ASN A 101 -11.75 3.54 2.49
CA ASN A 101 -12.50 3.40 3.74
C ASN A 101 -13.74 2.50 3.55
N LYS A 102 -13.50 1.18 3.49
CA LYS A 102 -14.50 0.12 3.30
C LYS A 102 -14.24 -1.05 4.25
N ASN A 103 -15.29 -1.75 4.63
CA ASN A 103 -15.23 -2.83 5.64
C ASN A 103 -14.34 -4.03 5.26
N HIS A 104 -14.05 -4.23 3.96
CA HIS A 104 -13.20 -5.32 3.47
C HIS A 104 -11.75 -4.90 3.19
N ILE A 105 -11.37 -3.67 3.58
CA ILE A 105 -10.07 -3.09 3.27
C ILE A 105 -9.40 -2.65 4.58
N ILE A 106 -8.21 -3.20 4.84
CA ILE A 106 -7.30 -2.66 5.86
C ILE A 106 -6.30 -1.77 5.13
N SER A 107 -6.25 -0.48 5.46
CA SER A 107 -5.32 0.47 4.86
C SER A 107 -4.37 1.04 5.90
N LEU A 108 -3.07 0.89 5.69
CA LEU A 108 -2.04 1.62 6.42
C LEU A 108 -1.41 2.64 5.48
N VAL A 109 -1.44 3.91 5.89
CA VAL A 109 -0.94 5.03 5.11
C VAL A 109 -0.03 5.88 5.98
N THR A 110 1.11 6.29 5.44
CA THR A 110 1.98 7.29 6.08
C THR A 110 1.91 8.62 5.32
N THR A 111 2.10 9.71 6.05
CA THR A 111 2.21 11.07 5.53
C THR A 111 3.36 11.80 6.24
N HIS A 112 3.83 12.91 5.63
CA HIS A 112 4.61 13.93 6.32
C HIS A 112 3.73 14.77 7.22
#